data_AF-A0A7V6H2C3-F1
#
_entry.id   AF-A0A7V6H2C3-F1
#
_cell.length_a   1.000
_cell.length_b   1.000
_cell.length_c   1.000
_cell.angle_alpha   90.00
_cell.angle_beta   90.00
_cell.angle_gamma   90.00
#
_symmetry.space_group_name_H-M   'P 1'
#
loop_
_entity.id
_entity.type
_entity.pdbx_description
1 polymer ?
#
loop_
_entity_poly.entity_id
_entity_poly.type
_entity_poly.pdbx_seq_one_letter_code
_entity_poly.pdbx_strand_id
1 'polypeptide(L)' 'QAITRGSDDLGKVHVRIEHKGDTYYGFAANTDIVTASVEAFLDALGKIR' A
#
# COMPACT_ATOMS: atom_id res chain seq x y z
N GLN A 1 4.61 11.65 -16.94
CA GLN A 1 6.08 11.80 -16.97
C GLN A 1 6.68 10.41 -16.80
N ALA A 2 7.60 10.03 -17.68
CA ALA A 2 8.17 8.68 -17.71
C ALA A 2 9.07 8.43 -16.50
N ILE A 3 8.90 7.27 -15.86
CA ILE A 3 9.73 6.80 -14.74
C ILE A 3 10.99 6.23 -15.37
N THR A 4 12.10 6.94 -15.24
CA THR A 4 13.38 6.56 -15.85
C THR A 4 14.10 5.50 -15.02
N ARG A 5 14.38 4.36 -15.64
CA ARG A 5 15.65 3.61 -15.52
C ARG A 5 15.80 2.62 -14.34
N GLY A 6 15.30 1.39 -14.57
CA GLY A 6 16.04 0.13 -14.34
C GLY A 6 15.92 -0.57 -12.97
N SER A 7 15.33 -1.77 -12.97
CA SER A 7 15.57 -2.91 -12.05
C SER A 7 15.37 -2.74 -10.53
N ASP A 8 15.07 -1.55 -10.03
CA ASP A 8 14.49 -1.30 -8.69
C ASP A 8 13.00 -1.04 -8.84
N ASP A 9 12.28 -2.04 -9.38
CA ASP A 9 10.87 -1.89 -9.72
C ASP A 9 10.05 -1.64 -8.45
N LEU A 10 9.83 -0.35 -8.15
CA LEU A 10 9.06 0.11 -7.00
C LEU A 10 7.62 -0.43 -7.12
N GLY A 11 7.29 -1.43 -6.32
CA GLY A 11 5.97 -1.99 -6.19
C GLY A 11 5.07 -1.03 -5.41
N LYS A 12 4.03 -0.51 -6.05
CA LYS A 12 2.98 0.29 -5.39
C LYS A 12 1.83 -0.61 -4.99
N VAL A 13 1.49 -0.64 -3.70
CA VAL A 13 0.36 -1.41 -3.18
C VAL A 13 -0.71 -0.47 -2.67
N HIS A 14 -1.96 -0.81 -3.01
CA HIS A 14 -3.16 -0.15 -2.53
C HIS A 14 -4.05 -1.22 -1.89
N VAL A 15 -4.31 -1.08 -0.59
CA VAL A 15 -5.18 -1.97 0.19
C VAL A 15 -6.50 -1.28 0.48
N ARG A 16 -7.60 -2.05 0.39
CA ARG A 16 -8.93 -1.67 0.86
C ARG A 16 -9.34 -2.61 2.00
N ILE A 17 -9.71 -2.06 3.15
CA ILE A 17 -10.25 -2.79 4.30
C ILE A 17 -11.69 -2.33 4.53
N GLU A 18 -12.60 -3.27 4.74
CA GLU A 18 -13.96 -2.99 5.21
C GLU A 18 -14.07 -3.42 6.68
N HIS A 19 -14.53 -2.53 7.55
CA HIS A 19 -14.77 -2.81 8.96
C HIS A 19 -16.02 -2.09 9.44
N LYS A 20 -16.99 -2.84 9.95
CA LYS A 20 -18.27 -2.33 10.48
C LYS A 20 -19.06 -1.44 9.49
N GLY A 21 -18.92 -1.70 8.18
CA GLY A 21 -19.58 -0.92 7.13
C GLY A 21 -18.79 0.31 6.67
N ASP A 22 -17.70 0.66 7.34
CA ASP A 22 -16.77 1.70 6.92
C ASP A 22 -15.63 1.11 6.08
N THR A 23 -15.22 1.83 5.02
CA THR A 23 -14.12 1.42 4.14
C THR A 23 -12.89 2.29 4.38
N TYR A 24 -11.74 1.65 4.56
CA TYR A 24 -10.44 2.28 4.80
C TYR A 24 -9.47 1.91 3.69
N TYR A 25 -8.62 2.86 3.31
CA TYR A 25 -7.65 2.70 2.24
C TYR A 25 -6.25 2.89 2.77
N GLY A 26 -5.33 2.04 2.30
CA GLY A 26 -3.94 2.08 2.68
C GLY A 26 -3.02 2.05 1.48
N PHE A 27 -1.91 2.78 1.55
CA PHE A 27 -0.97 2.95 0.44
C PHE A 27 0.47 2.77 0.91
N ALA A 28 1.25 2.02 0.13
CA ALA A 28 2.69 1.93 0.33
C ALA A 28 3.41 1.68 -0.99
N ALA A 29 4.71 1.98 -1.01
CA ALA A 29 5.56 1.73 -2.17
C ALA A 29 6.92 1.23 -1.71
N ASN A 30 7.31 0.04 -2.13
CA ASN A 30 8.59 -0.58 -1.77
C ASN A 30 9.07 -1.48 -2.93
N THR A 31 10.38 -1.68 -3.06
CA THR A 31 10.96 -2.64 -4.01
C THR A 31 10.62 -4.08 -3.62
N ASP A 32 10.43 -4.36 -2.33
CA ASP A 32 9.84 -5.60 -1.83
C ASP A 32 8.31 -5.48 -1.76
N ILE A 33 7.61 -6.22 -2.62
CA ILE A 33 6.14 -6.20 -2.70
C ILE A 33 5.47 -6.72 -1.43
N VAL A 34 6.10 -7.63 -0.68
CA VAL A 34 5.59 -8.15 0.58
C VAL A 34 5.67 -7.06 1.65
N THR A 35 6.80 -6.35 1.72
CA THR A 35 6.94 -5.19 2.62
C THR A 35 5.92 -4.10 2.28
N ALA A 36 5.77 -3.74 1.00
CA ALA A 36 4.75 -2.79 0.57
C ALA A 36 3.33 -3.23 0.96
N SER A 37 3.04 -4.53 0.90
CA SER A 37 1.71 -5.06 1.25
C SER A 37 1.42 -4.93 2.75
N VAL A 38 2.41 -5.25 3.59
CA VAL A 38 2.29 -5.12 5.05
C VAL A 38 2.15 -3.64 5.44
N GLU A 39 2.97 -2.75 4.88
CA GLU A 39 2.90 -1.32 5.15
C GLU A 39 1.56 -0.71 4.72
N ALA A 40 1.07 -1.05 3.52
CA ALA A 40 -0.24 -0.58 3.04
C ALA A 40 -1.39 -1.10 3.92
N PHE A 41 -1.30 -2.33 4.42
CA PHE A 41 -2.30 -2.87 5.34
C PHE A 41 -2.27 -2.16 6.70
N LEU A 42 -1.09 -1.90 7.26
CA LEU A 42 -0.93 -1.14 8.50
C LEU A 42 -1.42 0.32 8.36
N ASP A 43 -1.16 0.96 7.21
CA ASP A 43 -1.68 2.30 6.91
C ASP A 43 -3.21 2.33 6.87
N ALA A 44 -3.86 1.31 6.30
CA ALA A 44 -5.32 1.19 6.32
C ALA A 44 -5.86 0.91 7.74
N LEU A 45 -5.22 0.01 8.50
CA LEU A 45 -5.62 -0.31 9.87
C LEU A 45 -5.50 0.88 10.82
N GLY A 46 -4.44 1.69 10.70
CA GLY A 46 -4.24 2.88 11.52
C GLY A 46 -5.31 3.96 11.34
N LYS A 47 -6.14 3.85 10.29
CA LYS A 47 -7.27 4.76 10.01
C LYS A 47 -8.58 4.26 10.63
N ILE A 48 -8.62 3.04 11.14
CA ILE A 48 -9.75 2.49 11.89
C ILE A 48 -9.72 3.11 13.30
N ARG A 49 -10.82 3.72 13.72
CA ARG A 49 -11.01 4.29 15.06
C ARG A 49 -11.67 3.31 16.02
#